data_AF-A0A0S8B2B2-F1
#
_entry.id   AF-A0A0S8B2B2-F1
#
_cell.length_a   1.000
_cell.length_b   1.000
_cell.length_c   1.000
_cell.angle_alpha   90.00
_cell.angle_beta   90.00
_cell.angle_gamma   90.00
#
_symmetry.space_group_name_H-M   'P 1'
#
loop_
_entity.id
_entity.type
_entity.pdbx_description
1 polymer ?
#
loop_
_entity_poly.entity_id
_entity_poly.type
_entity_poly.pdbx_seq_one_letter_code
_entity_poly.pdbx_strand_id
1 'polypeptide(L)' 'MHPKRSPRDARVAARARWPIRVVPLSTAVRDDLSAVTTAEERLTMMWELTLDAWAMAGRTVPTYSRRDAPMRVIRLTAP' A
#
# COMPACT_ATOMS: atom_id res chain seq x y z
N MET A 1 26.40 34.55 0.63
CA MET A 1 24.95 34.26 0.51
C MET A 1 24.79 32.86 -0.06
N HIS A 2 24.49 31.86 0.77
CA HIS A 2 24.29 30.48 0.30
C HIS A 2 22.87 30.32 -0.24
N PRO A 3 22.67 29.77 -1.46
CA PRO A 3 21.33 29.55 -1.98
C PRO A 3 20.63 28.52 -1.10
N LYS A 4 19.53 28.93 -0.45
CA LYS A 4 18.66 28.00 0.27
C LYS A 4 18.06 27.03 -0.74
N ARG A 5 18.33 25.73 -0.59
CA ARG A 5 17.72 24.68 -1.41
C ARG A 5 16.20 24.84 -1.38
N SER A 6 15.55 24.63 -2.52
CA SER A 6 14.09 24.68 -2.57
C SER A 6 13.50 23.55 -1.69
N PRO A 7 12.27 23.70 -1.19
CA PRO A 7 11.58 22.63 -0.45
C PRO A 7 11.46 21.32 -1.26
N ARG A 8 11.46 21.40 -2.59
CA ARG A 8 11.51 20.23 -3.47
C ARG A 8 12.86 19.52 -3.37
N ASP A 9 13.96 20.25 -3.48
CA ASP A 9 15.31 19.69 -3.46
C ASP A 9 15.66 19.07 -2.10
N ALA A 10 15.17 19.68 -1.02
CA ALA A 10 15.30 19.11 0.33
C ALA A 10 14.59 17.75 0.44
N ARG A 11 13.37 17.62 -0.10
CA ARG A 11 12.63 16.34 -0.11
C ARG A 11 13.29 15.29 -0.98
N VAL A 12 13.84 15.67 -2.13
CA VAL A 12 14.59 14.76 -3.02
C VAL A 12 15.84 14.23 -2.31
N ALA A 13 16.62 15.11 -1.67
CA ALA A 13 17.82 14.71 -0.94
C ALA A 13 17.52 13.78 0.26
N ALA A 14 16.40 14.00 0.96
CA ALA A 14 15.98 13.13 2.06
C ALA A 14 15.61 11.71 1.60
N ARG A 15 14.91 11.59 0.46
CA ARG A 15 14.49 10.30 -0.12
C ARG A 15 15.67 9.45 -0.61
N ALA A 16 16.81 10.07 -0.94
CA ALA A 16 18.01 9.36 -1.40
C ALA A 16 18.60 8.40 -0.34
N ARG A 17 18.24 8.57 0.94
CA ARG A 17 18.72 7.72 2.05
C ARG A 17 17.72 6.65 2.47
N TRP A 18 16.56 6.55 1.83
CA TRP A 18 15.57 5.55 2.20
C TRP A 18 16.07 4.15 1.82
N PRO A 19 15.93 3.14 2.71
CA PRO A 19 16.32 1.77 2.43
C PRO A 19 15.24 1.06 1.57
N ILE A 20 14.85 1.69 0.46
CA ILE A 20 13.79 1.19 -0.42
C ILE A 20 14.26 1.12 -1.87
N ARG A 21 13.70 0.20 -2.65
CA ARG A 21 13.92 0.09 -4.10
C ARG A 21 12.77 0.77 -4.84
N VAL A 22 13.09 1.68 -5.76
CA VAL A 22 12.11 2.27 -6.68
C VAL A 22 12.01 1.38 -7.92
N VAL A 23 10.81 0.86 -8.20
CA VAL A 23 10.53 0.05 -9.39
C VAL A 23 9.56 0.84 -10.28
N PRO A 24 9.88 1.09 -11.57
CA PRO A 24 8.96 1.75 -12.48
C PRO A 24 7.66 0.95 -12.63
N LEU A 25 6.51 1.62 -12.68
CA LEU A 25 5.21 0.97 -12.84
C LEU A 25 5.11 0.16 -14.15
N SER A 26 5.87 0.55 -15.18
CA SER A 26 5.99 -0.16 -16.46
C SER A 26 6.82 -1.44 -16.39
N THR A 27 7.52 -1.68 -15.29
CA THR A 27 8.31 -2.92 -15.14
C THR A 27 7.37 -3.98 -14.59
N ALA A 28 7.10 -5.02 -15.39
CA ALA A 28 6.24 -6.15 -15.05
C ALA A 28 6.86 -7.06 -13.97
N VAL A 29 7.31 -6.48 -12.85
CA VAL A 29 7.73 -7.18 -11.64
C VAL A 29 6.62 -7.10 -10.61
N ARG A 30 5.38 -7.31 -11.06
CA ARG A 30 4.34 -7.80 -10.18
C ARG A 30 4.19 -9.24 -10.59
N ASP A 31 4.75 -10.15 -9.80
CA ASP A 31 4.25 -11.52 -9.81
C ASP A 31 2.76 -11.38 -9.56
N ASP A 32 1.96 -11.59 -10.60
CA ASP A 32 0.53 -11.68 -10.42
C ASP A 32 0.28 -12.97 -9.65
N LEU A 33 0.30 -12.83 -8.32
CA LEU A 33 0.07 -13.93 -7.42
C LEU A 33 -1.30 -14.55 -7.65
N SER A 34 -2.23 -13.86 -8.34
CA SER A 34 -3.54 -14.45 -8.66
C SER A 34 -3.47 -15.68 -9.55
N ALA A 35 -2.38 -15.86 -10.31
CA ALA A 35 -2.14 -17.06 -11.11
C ALA A 35 -1.73 -18.28 -10.27
N VAL A 36 -1.18 -18.08 -9.07
CA VAL A 36 -0.59 -19.16 -8.24
C VAL A 36 -1.14 -19.21 -6.81
N THR A 37 -2.09 -18.34 -6.46
CA THR A 37 -2.75 -18.31 -5.15
C THR A 37 -4.25 -18.17 -5.32
N THR A 38 -4.98 -18.72 -4.36
CA THR A 38 -6.41 -18.50 -4.17
C THR A 38 -6.65 -17.12 -3.53
N ALA A 39 -7.90 -16.66 -3.58
CA ALA A 39 -8.29 -15.41 -2.91
C ALA A 39 -8.09 -15.50 -1.38
N GLU A 40 -8.35 -16.66 -0.79
CA GLU A 40 -8.20 -16.90 0.65
C GLU A 40 -6.73 -16.82 1.07
N GLU A 41 -5.83 -17.49 0.35
CA GLU A 41 -4.39 -17.41 0.63
C GLU A 41 -3.87 -15.97 0.59
N ARG A 42 -4.30 -15.17 -0.39
CA ARG A 42 -3.92 -13.76 -0.45
C ARG A 42 -4.48 -12.94 0.71
N LEU A 43 -5.71 -13.22 1.15
CA LEU A 43 -6.29 -12.55 2.31
C LEU A 43 -5.50 -12.89 3.57
N THR A 44 -5.12 -14.15 3.76
CA THR A 44 -4.29 -14.61 4.88
C THR A 44 -2.92 -13.93 4.87
N MET A 45 -2.24 -13.87 3.72
CA MET A 45 -0.95 -13.17 3.60
C MET A 45 -1.04 -11.69 3.97
N MET A 46 -2.13 -11.02 3.58
CA MET A 46 -2.35 -9.60 3.87
C MET A 46 -2.86 -9.33 5.29
N TRP A 47 -3.38 -10.34 5.98
CA TRP A 47 -4.04 -10.15 7.27
C TRP A 47 -3.07 -9.71 8.35
N GLU A 48 -1.94 -10.40 8.50
CA GLU A 48 -0.91 -10.03 9.48
C GLU A 48 -0.38 -8.61 9.24
N LEU A 49 -0.10 -8.25 7.97
CA LEU A 49 0.32 -6.89 7.59
C LEU A 49 -0.73 -5.83 7.94
N THR A 50 -2.01 -6.18 7.83
CA THR A 50 -3.11 -5.30 8.19
C THR A 50 -3.12 -5.05 9.69
N LEU A 51 -3.00 -6.10 10.50
CA LEU A 51 -2.95 -5.99 11.96
C LEU A 51 -1.79 -5.11 12.42
N ASP A 52 -0.59 -5.34 11.88
CA ASP A 52 0.61 -4.54 12.18
C ASP A 52 0.41 -3.06 11.84
N ALA A 53 -0.20 -2.77 10.68
CA ALA A 53 -0.46 -1.39 10.26
C ALA A 53 -1.42 -0.66 11.21
N TRP A 54 -2.48 -1.32 11.68
CA TRP A 54 -3.43 -0.75 12.65
C TRP A 54 -2.75 -0.52 14.00
N ALA A 55 -2.00 -1.50 14.50
CA ALA A 55 -1.25 -1.40 15.76
C ALA A 55 -0.23 -0.26 15.71
N MET A 56 0.56 -0.16 14.63
CA MET A 56 1.53 0.91 14.42
C MET A 56 0.88 2.29 14.33
N ALA A 57 -0.33 2.38 13.78
CA ALA A 57 -1.11 3.62 13.74
C ALA A 57 -1.75 3.98 15.10
N GLY A 58 -1.64 3.13 16.12
CA GLY A 58 -2.29 3.31 17.41
C GLY A 58 -3.82 3.24 17.32
N ARG A 59 -4.34 2.51 16.35
CA ARG A 59 -5.79 2.41 16.07
C ARG A 59 -6.24 0.96 16.20
N THR A 60 -7.49 0.77 16.59
CA THR A 60 -8.12 -0.57 16.64
C THR A 60 -8.68 -0.96 15.28
N VAL A 61 -8.69 -2.26 15.00
CA VAL A 61 -9.35 -2.80 13.81
C VAL A 61 -10.86 -2.46 13.87
N PRO A 62 -11.45 -1.89 12.80
CA PRO A 62 -12.86 -1.52 12.81
C PRO A 62 -13.80 -2.72 12.98
N THR A 63 -14.87 -2.53 13.74
CA THR A 63 -15.88 -3.57 14.05
C THR A 63 -17.23 -3.33 13.35
N TYR A 64 -17.28 -2.42 12.36
CA TYR A 64 -18.51 -2.16 11.62
C TYR A 64 -18.98 -3.41 10.86
N SER A 65 -20.29 -3.50 10.64
CA SER A 65 -20.83 -4.52 9.74
C SER A 65 -20.36 -4.27 8.30
N ARG A 66 -20.40 -5.30 7.44
CA ARG A 66 -20.02 -5.15 6.03
C ARG A 66 -20.85 -4.08 5.30
N ARG A 67 -22.11 -3.88 5.71
CA ARG A 67 -23.05 -2.89 5.15
C ARG A 67 -22.66 -1.45 5.51
N ASP A 68 -22.07 -1.25 6.68
CA ASP A 68 -21.73 0.08 7.22
C ASP A 68 -20.27 0.47 6.93
N ALA A 69 -19.51 -0.44 6.30
CA ALA A 69 -18.15 -0.18 5.88
C ALA A 69 -18.11 1.05 4.95
N PRO A 70 -17.21 2.03 5.18
CA PRO A 70 -17.14 3.29 4.42
C PRO A 70 -16.48 3.08 3.06
N MET A 71 -17.04 2.19 2.25
CA MET A 71 -16.51 1.79 0.95
C MET A 71 -17.63 1.62 -0.07
N ARG A 72 -17.30 1.86 -1.33
CA ARG A 72 -18.19 1.60 -2.47
C ARG A 72 -17.77 0.31 -3.16
N VAL A 73 -18.68 -0.66 -3.27
CA VAL A 73 -18.44 -1.89 -4.03
C VAL A 73 -18.66 -1.62 -5.51
N ILE A 74 -17.61 -1.76 -6.31
CA ILE A 74 -17.70 -1.74 -7.77
C ILE A 74 -17.59 -3.19 -8.22
N ARG A 75 -18.68 -3.72 -8.80
CA ARG A 75 -18.64 -5.02 -9.47
C ARG A 75 -18.21 -4.78 -10.90
N LEU A 76 -17.03 -5.27 -11.25
CA LEU A 76 -16.61 -5.31 -12.64
C LEU A 76 -17.43 -6.41 -13.30
N THR A 77 -18.35 -6.03 -14.19
CA THR A 77 -18.90 -6.98 -15.16
C THR A 77 -17.75 -7.39 -16.06
N ALA A 78 -17.55 -8.71 -16.21
CA ALA A 78 -16.66 -9.21 -17.25
C ALA A 78 -17.15 -8.70 -18.62
N PRO A 79 -16.24 -8.36 -19.55
CA PRO A 79 -16.62 -8.10 -20.94
C PRO A 79 -17.25 -9.33 -21.59
#